data_AF-A0A2V8GXL8-F1
#
_entry.id   AF-A0A2V8GXL8-F1
#
_cell.length_a   1.000
_cell.length_b   1.000
_cell.length_c   1.000
_cell.angle_alpha   90.00
_cell.angle_beta   90.00
_cell.angle_gamma   90.00
#
_symmetry.space_group_name_H-M   'P 1'
#
loop_
_entity.id
_entity.type
_entity.pdbx_description
1 polymer ?
#
loop_
_entity_poly.entity_id
_entity_poly.type
_entity_poly.pdbx_seq_one_letter_code
_entity_poly.pdbx_strand_id
1 'polypeptide(L)'
;MQGFAATKLNEFEQGKISRRTLIETLTLAVTTMCAANANAAQAAAPKGVKAALVNHVSYTCPDFKQAGDWYSKVFNLDQVGLKDTEVTLPFGKKGEQPYNVTAKDVPLTFIICRTRDLNAPPANGAAPRPKPTALINHIGYTVADTASI
;
A
#
# COMPACT_ATOMS: atom_id res chain seq x y z
N MET A 1 -32.54 7.98 17.03
CA MET A 1 -33.21 9.13 16.37
C MET A 1 -34.73 8.96 16.30
N GLN A 2 -35.24 7.79 15.86
CA GLN A 2 -36.69 7.56 15.71
C GLN A 2 -37.51 7.78 17.01
N GLY A 3 -37.05 7.30 18.16
CA GLY A 3 -37.76 7.51 19.44
C GLY A 3 -37.83 8.98 19.88
N PHE A 4 -36.74 9.75 19.72
CA PHE A 4 -36.71 11.17 20.05
C PHE A 4 -37.65 11.99 19.15
N ALA A 5 -37.60 11.75 17.84
CA ALA A 5 -38.46 12.42 16.88
C ALA A 5 -39.95 12.10 17.12
N ALA A 6 -40.27 10.83 17.42
CA ALA A 6 -41.64 10.40 17.73
C ALA A 6 -42.18 11.07 19.02
N THR A 7 -41.37 11.18 20.07
CA THR A 7 -41.77 11.87 21.30
C THR A 7 -42.05 13.36 21.05
N LYS A 8 -41.19 14.05 20.29
CA LYS A 8 -41.38 15.47 19.98
C LYS A 8 -42.58 15.71 19.07
N LEU A 9 -42.86 14.79 18.15
CA LEU A 9 -44.06 14.86 17.32
C LEU A 9 -45.33 14.68 18.16
N ASN A 10 -45.33 13.72 19.09
CA ASN A 10 -46.46 13.51 19.99
C ASN A 10 -46.72 14.72 20.91
N GLU A 11 -45.66 15.35 21.45
CA GLU A 11 -45.78 16.61 22.19
C GLU A 11 -46.41 17.74 21.36
N PHE A 12 -46.10 17.81 20.06
CA PHE A 12 -46.71 18.78 19.15
C PHE A 12 -48.18 18.46 18.88
N GLU A 13 -48.52 17.19 18.62
CA GLU A 13 -49.90 16.73 18.39
C GLU A 13 -50.79 16.97 19.61
N GLN A 14 -50.24 16.85 20.82
CA GLN A 14 -50.92 17.19 22.08
C GLN A 14 -50.97 18.69 22.37
N GLY A 15 -50.43 19.55 21.50
CA GLY A 15 -50.38 21.00 21.67
C GLY A 15 -49.44 21.48 22.77
N LYS A 16 -48.57 20.61 23.30
CA LYS A 16 -47.61 20.95 24.37
C LYS A 16 -46.45 21.82 23.87
N ILE A 17 -46.14 21.74 22.59
CA ILE A 17 -45.12 22.57 21.94
C ILE A 17 -45.65 23.18 20.64
N SER A 18 -45.11 24.33 20.27
CA SER A 18 -45.44 24.97 18.99
C SER A 18 -44.73 24.30 17.82
N ARG A 19 -45.24 24.49 16.60
CA ARG A 19 -44.57 24.04 15.35
C ARG A 19 -43.13 24.58 15.25
N ARG A 20 -42.90 25.82 15.68
CA ARG A 20 -41.56 26.45 15.66
C ARG A 20 -40.59 25.71 16.59
N THR A 21 -41.03 25.44 17.82
CA THR A 21 -40.25 24.71 18.83
C THR A 21 -39.90 23.29 18.36
N LEU A 22 -40.83 22.61 17.68
CA LEU A 22 -40.58 21.29 17.09
C LEU A 22 -39.46 21.36 16.03
N ILE A 23 -39.53 22.32 15.11
CA ILE A 23 -38.54 22.49 14.03
C ILE A 23 -37.16 22.81 14.60
N GLU A 24 -37.06 23.74 15.54
CA GLU A 24 -35.80 24.12 16.19
C GLU A 24 -35.14 22.93 16.90
N THR A 25 -35.93 22.17 17.65
CA THR A 25 -35.44 21.02 18.43
C THR A 25 -34.93 19.90 17.52
N LEU A 26 -35.65 19.60 16.44
CA LEU A 26 -35.21 18.58 15.46
C LEU A 26 -33.97 19.05 14.69
N THR A 27 -33.91 20.32 14.32
CA THR A 27 -32.76 20.91 13.60
C THR A 27 -31.50 20.85 14.46
N LEU A 28 -31.62 21.19 15.75
CA LEU A 28 -30.51 21.12 16.71
C LEU A 28 -30.03 19.67 16.88
N ALA A 29 -30.95 18.72 17.05
CA ALA A 29 -30.63 17.30 17.19
C ALA A 29 -29.88 16.75 15.97
N VAL A 30 -30.34 17.08 14.75
CA VAL A 30 -29.66 16.69 13.51
C VAL A 30 -28.27 17.31 13.42
N THR A 31 -28.15 18.61 13.71
CA THR A 31 -26.86 19.33 13.65
C THR A 31 -25.84 18.73 14.63
N THR A 32 -26.29 18.35 15.82
CA THR A 32 -25.41 17.75 16.85
C THR A 32 -24.99 16.33 16.46
N MET A 33 -25.88 15.55 15.84
CA MET A 33 -25.55 14.22 15.31
C MET A 33 -24.57 14.29 14.12
N CYS A 34 -24.74 15.25 13.22
CA CYS A 34 -23.81 15.47 12.11
C CYS A 34 -22.42 15.89 12.63
N ALA A 35 -22.35 16.75 13.64
CA ALA A 35 -21.10 17.14 14.29
C ALA A 35 -20.42 15.96 15.03
N ALA A 36 -21.20 15.11 15.69
CA ALA A 36 -20.68 13.90 16.34
C ALA A 36 -20.10 12.89 15.32
N ASN A 37 -20.72 12.76 14.13
CA ASN A 37 -20.22 11.91 13.05
C ASN A 37 -18.94 12.46 12.39
N ALA A 38 -18.79 13.79 12.33
CA ALA A 38 -17.55 14.42 11.84
C ALA A 38 -16.36 14.10 12.75
N ASN A 39 -16.56 14.06 14.07
CA ASN A 39 -15.52 13.65 15.02
C ASN A 39 -15.26 12.13 15.04
N ALA A 40 -16.24 11.30 14.68
CA ALA A 40 -16.06 9.85 14.56
C ALA A 40 -15.20 9.45 13.34
N ALA A 41 -15.21 10.26 12.27
CA ALA A 41 -14.36 10.05 11.10
C ALA A 41 -12.87 10.34 11.37
N GLN A 42 -12.54 11.04 12.46
CA GLN A 42 -11.17 11.40 12.83
C GLN A 42 -10.46 10.34 13.70
N ALA A 43 -11.16 9.30 14.17
CA ALA A 43 -10.65 8.35 15.17
C ALA A 43 -10.50 6.90 14.69
N ALA A 44 -10.65 6.62 13.40
CA ALA A 44 -10.27 5.30 12.88
C ALA A 44 -8.74 5.26 12.74
N ALA A 45 -8.06 4.47 13.57
CA ALA A 45 -6.68 4.07 13.31
C ALA A 45 -6.57 3.57 11.86
N PRO A 46 -5.49 3.87 11.12
CA PRO A 46 -5.38 3.50 9.71
C PRO A 46 -5.59 1.98 9.57
N LYS A 47 -6.70 1.58 8.95
CA LYS A 47 -6.95 0.19 8.55
C LYS A 47 -6.06 -0.09 7.35
N GLY A 48 -4.90 -0.68 7.59
CA GLY A 48 -3.93 -1.01 6.56
C GLY A 48 -2.86 -1.96 7.05
N VAL A 49 -2.17 -2.61 6.13
CA VAL A 49 -1.03 -3.46 6.45
C VAL A 49 0.14 -2.62 6.95
N LYS A 50 0.78 -3.08 8.02
CA LYS A 50 2.03 -2.48 8.50
C LYS A 50 3.20 -3.06 7.70
N ALA A 51 3.76 -2.26 6.79
CA ALA A 51 5.01 -2.61 6.13
C ALA A 51 6.14 -2.70 7.16
N ALA A 52 6.74 -3.89 7.26
CA ALA A 52 7.86 -4.17 8.16
C ALA A 52 9.20 -3.77 7.54
N LEU A 53 9.39 -4.05 6.25
CA LEU A 53 10.61 -3.72 5.51
C LEU A 53 10.36 -3.72 4.00
N VAL A 54 11.22 -3.01 3.26
CA VAL A 54 11.33 -3.19 1.81
C VAL A 54 11.87 -4.60 1.56
N ASN A 55 11.10 -5.43 0.87
CA ASN A 55 11.52 -6.78 0.53
C ASN A 55 12.43 -6.74 -0.71
N HIS A 56 11.98 -6.10 -1.79
CA HIS A 56 12.80 -5.98 -2.99
C HIS A 56 12.43 -4.78 -3.86
N VAL A 57 13.40 -4.35 -4.68
CA VAL A 57 13.20 -3.37 -5.75
C VAL A 57 13.40 -4.06 -7.09
N SER A 58 12.35 -4.08 -7.91
CA SER A 58 12.36 -4.62 -9.27
C SER A 58 12.49 -3.50 -10.27
N TYR A 59 13.50 -3.53 -11.14
CA TYR A 59 13.61 -2.55 -12.21
C TYR A 59 14.05 -3.17 -13.53
N THR A 60 13.65 -2.55 -14.63
CA THR A 60 14.02 -2.95 -15.99
C THR A 60 15.14 -2.06 -16.51
N CYS A 61 16.21 -2.67 -17.01
CA CYS A 61 17.37 -2.02 -17.62
C CYS A 61 17.70 -2.58 -19.02
N PRO A 62 18.53 -1.89 -19.82
CA PRO A 62 18.95 -2.38 -21.13
C PRO A 62 19.70 -3.72 -21.07
N ASP A 63 20.58 -3.88 -20.08
CA ASP A 63 21.42 -5.07 -19.89
C ASP A 63 21.56 -5.39 -18.40
N PHE A 64 20.94 -6.49 -17.97
CA PHE A 64 20.90 -6.93 -16.59
C PHE A 64 22.23 -7.51 -16.12
N LYS A 65 23.05 -8.07 -17.04
CA LYS A 65 24.37 -8.59 -16.71
C LYS A 65 25.32 -7.44 -16.42
N GLN A 66 25.33 -6.43 -17.30
CA GLN A 66 26.11 -5.22 -17.07
C GLN A 66 25.69 -4.52 -15.76
N ALA A 67 24.38 -4.42 -15.50
CA ALA A 67 23.88 -3.87 -14.25
C ALA A 67 24.33 -4.70 -13.04
N GLY A 68 24.18 -6.03 -13.09
CA GLY A 68 24.61 -6.95 -12.05
C GLY A 68 26.09 -6.83 -11.73
N ASP A 69 26.93 -6.80 -12.77
CA ASP A 69 28.39 -6.63 -12.64
C ASP A 69 28.73 -5.28 -12.01
N TRP A 70 28.03 -4.22 -12.39
CA TRP A 70 28.24 -2.90 -11.80
C TRP A 70 27.92 -2.90 -10.30
N TYR A 71 26.75 -3.41 -9.88
CA TYR A 71 26.40 -3.48 -8.45
C TYR A 71 27.36 -4.37 -7.67
N SER A 72 27.77 -5.49 -8.26
CA SER A 72 28.75 -6.40 -7.64
C SER A 72 30.10 -5.72 -7.47
N LYS A 73 30.57 -4.97 -8.47
CA LYS A 73 31.86 -4.29 -8.44
C LYS A 73 31.88 -3.08 -7.52
N VAL A 74 30.83 -2.26 -7.54
CA VAL A 74 30.80 -0.98 -6.82
C VAL A 74 30.41 -1.17 -5.35
N PHE A 75 29.45 -2.06 -5.09
CA PHE A 75 28.89 -2.26 -3.75
C PHE A 75 29.24 -3.61 -3.13
N ASN A 76 30.01 -4.45 -3.82
CA ASN A 76 30.36 -5.80 -3.36
C ASN A 76 29.12 -6.66 -3.04
N LEU A 77 28.06 -6.54 -3.84
CA LEU A 77 26.86 -7.38 -3.70
C LEU A 77 27.06 -8.71 -4.42
N ASP A 78 26.52 -9.79 -3.86
CA ASP A 78 26.58 -11.10 -4.50
C ASP A 78 25.53 -11.20 -5.60
N GLN A 79 25.89 -11.72 -6.78
CA GLN A 79 24.89 -12.10 -7.78
C GLN A 79 24.30 -13.45 -7.42
N VAL A 80 23.00 -13.48 -7.12
CA VAL A 80 22.25 -14.69 -6.79
C VAL A 80 21.07 -14.87 -7.73
N GLY A 81 20.66 -16.13 -7.94
CA GLY A 81 19.48 -16.45 -8.74
C GLY A 81 19.55 -15.94 -10.17
N LEU A 82 20.73 -16.05 -10.82
CA LEU A 82 20.92 -15.71 -12.23
C LEU A 82 19.95 -16.53 -13.10
N LYS A 83 19.21 -15.84 -13.96
CA LYS A 83 18.33 -16.43 -14.97
C LYS A 83 18.64 -15.83 -16.34
N ASP A 84 17.90 -16.25 -17.36
CA ASP A 84 18.11 -15.79 -18.74
C ASP A 84 17.90 -14.29 -18.93
N THR A 85 17.06 -13.67 -18.10
CA THR A 85 16.62 -12.27 -18.25
C THR A 85 16.76 -11.43 -16.98
N GLU A 86 17.24 -12.00 -15.89
CA GLU A 86 17.34 -11.29 -14.61
C GLU A 86 18.47 -11.80 -13.72
N VAL A 87 18.90 -10.93 -12.81
CA VAL A 87 19.81 -11.26 -11.71
C VAL A 87 19.35 -10.57 -10.44
N THR A 88 19.48 -11.25 -9.31
CA THR A 88 19.13 -10.73 -7.98
C THR A 88 20.42 -10.39 -7.22
N LEU A 89 20.44 -9.25 -6.52
CA LEU A 89 21.56 -8.84 -5.66
C LEU A 89 21.03 -8.43 -4.28
N PRO A 90 21.29 -9.20 -3.21
CA PRO A 90 20.92 -8.84 -1.86
C PRO A 90 21.81 -7.71 -1.33
N PHE A 91 21.25 -6.84 -0.50
CA PHE A 91 22.00 -5.84 0.26
C PHE A 91 22.63 -6.51 1.49
N GLY A 92 23.74 -7.20 1.24
CA GLY A 92 24.45 -8.06 2.17
C GLY A 92 25.01 -9.28 1.44
N LYS A 93 25.43 -10.29 2.17
CA LYS A 93 25.94 -11.55 1.60
C LYS A 93 24.88 -12.64 1.57
N LYS A 94 25.03 -13.57 0.63
CA LYS A 94 24.14 -14.74 0.53
C LYS A 94 24.10 -15.49 1.87
N GLY A 95 22.91 -15.59 2.45
CA GLY A 95 22.67 -16.32 3.72
C GLY A 95 22.69 -15.44 4.97
N GLU A 96 23.00 -14.15 4.85
CA GLU A 96 22.82 -13.19 5.95
C GLU A 96 21.34 -12.85 6.17
N GLN A 97 21.05 -12.28 7.34
CA GLN A 97 19.71 -11.84 7.74
C GLN A 97 19.63 -10.32 7.81
N PRO A 98 18.43 -9.73 7.62
CA PRO A 98 18.24 -8.29 7.81
C PRO A 98 18.60 -7.86 9.24
N TYR A 99 19.07 -6.63 9.37
CA TYR A 99 19.40 -6.05 10.66
C TYR A 99 18.22 -6.10 11.63
N ASN A 100 18.46 -6.58 12.85
CA ASN A 100 17.46 -6.75 13.91
C ASN A 100 16.26 -7.66 13.56
N VAL A 101 16.39 -8.55 12.57
CA VAL A 101 15.37 -9.56 12.27
C VAL A 101 15.88 -10.93 12.72
N THR A 102 15.17 -11.54 13.69
CA THR A 102 15.52 -12.87 14.23
C THR A 102 14.80 -14.02 13.50
N ALA A 103 13.79 -13.69 12.70
CA ALA A 103 13.04 -14.65 11.90
C ALA A 103 13.91 -15.18 10.75
N LYS A 104 14.00 -16.51 10.64
CA LYS A 104 14.92 -17.18 9.70
C LYS A 104 14.44 -17.19 8.24
N ASP A 105 13.16 -16.92 8.03
CA ASP A 105 12.47 -16.96 6.74
C ASP A 105 12.37 -15.58 6.06
N VAL A 106 12.87 -14.52 6.71
CA VAL A 106 12.89 -13.19 6.14
C VAL A 106 14.19 -12.99 5.36
N PRO A 107 14.14 -12.87 4.03
CA PRO A 107 15.35 -12.62 3.23
C PRO A 107 15.87 -11.20 3.46
N LEU A 108 17.14 -10.97 3.17
CA LEU A 108 17.70 -9.63 2.99
C LEU A 108 16.87 -8.83 1.99
N THR A 109 16.85 -7.50 2.11
CA THR A 109 16.35 -6.65 1.04
C THR A 109 17.23 -6.83 -0.20
N PHE A 110 16.64 -7.00 -1.38
CA PHE A 110 17.41 -7.20 -2.62
C PHE A 110 16.94 -6.33 -3.78
N ILE A 111 17.86 -6.03 -4.69
CA ILE A 111 17.53 -5.47 -6.00
C ILE A 111 17.48 -6.58 -7.04
N ILE A 112 16.57 -6.44 -8.00
CA ILE A 112 16.50 -7.34 -9.15
C ILE A 112 16.65 -6.51 -10.42
N CYS A 113 17.74 -6.77 -11.14
CA CYS A 113 18.00 -6.19 -12.44
C CYS A 113 17.35 -7.08 -13.50
N ARG A 114 16.48 -6.51 -14.34
CA ARG A 114 15.78 -7.25 -15.39
C ARG A 114 16.05 -6.65 -16.76
N THR A 115 16.33 -7.48 -17.74
CA THR A 115 16.27 -7.10 -19.15
C THR A 115 15.13 -7.85 -19.78
N ARG A 116 14.18 -7.09 -20.34
CA ARG A 116 13.12 -7.70 -21.14
C ARG A 116 13.73 -8.34 -22.37
N ASP A 117 13.17 -9.47 -22.79
CA ASP A 117 13.44 -9.98 -24.12
C ASP A 117 12.92 -8.98 -25.16
N LEU A 118 13.85 -8.31 -25.83
CA LEU A 118 13.54 -7.34 -26.87
C LEU A 118 13.17 -8.02 -28.20
N ASN A 119 13.43 -9.32 -28.32
CA ASN A 119 13.07 -10.13 -29.48
C ASN A 119 11.68 -10.80 -29.31
N ALA A 120 11.08 -10.71 -28.12
CA ALA A 120 9.74 -11.23 -27.90
C ALA A 120 8.74 -10.47 -28.78
N PRO A 121 7.85 -11.17 -29.52
CA PRO A 121 6.85 -10.53 -30.34
C PRO A 121 5.96 -9.62 -29.49
N PRO A 122 5.59 -8.42 -29.97
CA PRO A 122 4.69 -7.55 -29.24
C PRO A 122 3.38 -8.29 -28.94
N ALA A 123 2.92 -8.23 -27.69
CA ALA A 123 1.61 -8.78 -27.35
C ALA A 123 0.52 -8.09 -28.20
N ASN A 124 -0.36 -8.89 -28.80
CA ASN A 124 -1.55 -8.44 -29.53
C ASN A 124 -1.28 -7.43 -30.66
N GLY A 125 -0.16 -7.55 -31.38
CA GLY A 125 0.14 -6.67 -32.52
C GLY A 125 0.46 -5.22 -32.14
N ALA A 126 0.78 -4.98 -30.86
CA ALA A 126 1.23 -3.67 -30.40
C ALA A 126 2.53 -3.25 -31.09
N ALA A 127 2.81 -1.95 -31.11
CA ALA A 127 4.11 -1.45 -31.56
C ALA A 127 5.25 -2.00 -30.67
N PRO A 128 6.45 -2.26 -31.24
CA PRO A 128 7.62 -2.63 -30.45
C PRO A 128 7.87 -1.64 -29.31
N ARG A 129 8.02 -2.17 -28.10
CA ARG A 129 8.20 -1.32 -26.90
C ARG A 129 9.61 -0.70 -26.92
N PRO A 130 9.77 0.59 -26.60
CA PRO A 130 11.10 1.23 -26.56
C PRO A 130 12.03 0.56 -25.55
N LYS A 131 13.34 0.63 -25.82
CA LYS A 131 14.37 0.10 -24.92
C LYS A 131 14.26 0.79 -23.54
N PRO A 132 14.23 0.03 -22.45
CA PRO A 132 14.08 0.58 -21.10
C PRO A 132 15.33 1.33 -20.66
N THR A 133 15.19 2.47 -20.00
CA THR A 133 16.30 3.37 -19.60
C THR A 133 16.74 3.22 -18.14
N ALA A 134 16.33 2.14 -17.44
CA ALA A 134 16.31 1.96 -15.98
C ALA A 134 15.01 2.46 -15.32
N LEU A 135 13.94 1.69 -15.50
CA LEU A 135 12.62 1.97 -14.95
C LEU A 135 12.31 1.04 -13.78
N ILE A 136 11.98 1.60 -12.61
CA ILE A 136 11.44 0.80 -11.50
C ILE A 136 10.08 0.25 -11.92
N ASN A 137 9.94 -1.07 -11.95
CA ASN A 137 8.68 -1.74 -12.26
C ASN A 137 7.79 -1.75 -11.02
N HIS A 138 8.34 -2.18 -9.88
CA HIS A 138 7.63 -2.28 -8.61
C HIS A 138 8.60 -2.40 -7.43
N ILE A 139 8.08 -2.13 -6.23
CA ILE A 139 8.76 -2.35 -4.95
C ILE A 139 7.88 -3.29 -4.12
N GLY A 140 8.45 -4.40 -3.66
CA GLY A 140 7.80 -5.33 -2.74
C GLY A 140 8.08 -4.95 -1.29
N TYR A 141 7.09 -5.08 -0.42
CA TYR A 141 7.21 -4.87 1.02
C TYR A 141 6.87 -6.16 1.76
N THR A 142 7.65 -6.49 2.78
CA THR A 142 7.24 -7.50 3.76
C THR A 142 6.30 -6.83 4.73
N VAL A 143 5.16 -7.46 5.01
CA VAL A 143 4.17 -6.96 5.96
C VAL A 143 4.24 -7.80 7.24
N ALA A 144 4.23 -7.14 8.39
CA ALA A 144 4.14 -7.83 9.67
C ALA A 144 2.68 -8.18 9.93
N ASP A 145 2.38 -9.47 10.02
CA ASP A 145 1.11 -10.05 10.52
C ASP A 145 -0.17 -9.51 9.87
N THR A 146 -0.83 -10.32 9.04
CA THR A 146 -2.06 -9.93 8.34
C THR A 146 -3.33 -10.13 9.17
N ALA A 147 -3.22 -10.49 10.45
CA ALA A 147 -4.34 -10.99 11.28
C ALA A 147 -5.52 -10.01 11.51
N SER A 148 -5.52 -8.81 10.92
CA SER A 148 -6.59 -7.81 11.16
C SER A 148 -6.95 -6.93 9.95
N ILE A 149 -6.76 -7.43 8.71
CA ILE A 149 -7.45 -6.86 7.53
C ILE A 149 -8.83 -7.48 7.39
#